data_AF-A0A2R7R1D7-F1
#
_entry.id   AF-A0A2R7R1D7-F1
#
_cell.length_a   1.000
_cell.length_b   1.000
_cell.length_c   1.000
_cell.angle_alpha   90.00
_cell.angle_beta   90.00
_cell.angle_gamma   90.00
#
_symmetry.space_group_name_H-M   'P 1'
#
loop_
_entity.id
_entity.type
_entity.pdbx_description
1 polymer ?
#
loop_
_entity_poly.entity_id
_entity_poly.type
_entity_poly.pdbx_seq_one_letter_code
_entity_poly.pdbx_strand_id
1 'polypeptide(L)' 'MFSVVKGQPSAEELAALTAVVLSLTGTEAAAAGKPTVRHWVRRQQLRLAPTPGPGAWRRSRG' A
#
# COMPACT_ATOMS: atom_id res chain seq x y z
N MET A 1 -10.90 -9.97 1.00
CA MET A 1 -10.30 -11.22 1.52
C MET A 1 -8.88 -11.33 0.96
N PHE A 2 -7.87 -11.63 1.79
CA PHE A 2 -6.46 -11.71 1.37
C PHE A 2 -5.97 -13.17 1.34
N SER A 3 -4.90 -13.46 0.59
CA SER A 3 -4.34 -14.81 0.41
C SER A 3 -2.82 -14.81 0.62
N VAL A 4 -2.30 -15.96 1.08
CA VAL A 4 -0.86 -16.19 1.25
C VAL A 4 -0.30 -16.69 -0.08
N VAL A 5 0.59 -15.90 -0.69
CA VAL A 5 1.23 -16.24 -1.97
C VAL A 5 2.55 -17.02 -1.81
N LYS A 6 3.14 -17.03 -0.61
CA LYS A 6 4.38 -17.75 -0.31
C LYS A 6 4.49 -18.06 1.19
N GLY A 7 5.03 -19.23 1.52
CA GLY A 7 5.22 -19.70 2.89
C GLY A 7 3.99 -20.40 3.46
N GLN A 8 4.12 -20.95 4.67
CA GLN A 8 3.05 -21.64 5.39
C GLN A 8 2.97 -21.08 6.81
N PRO A 9 2.30 -19.93 7.02
CA PRO A 9 2.14 -19.34 8.34
C PRO A 9 1.24 -20.20 9.22
N SER A 10 1.43 -20.13 10.53
CA SER A 10 0.53 -20.78 11.47
C SER A 10 -0.83 -20.07 11.51
N ALA A 11 -1.84 -20.75 12.05
CA ALA A 11 -3.17 -20.17 12.22
C ALA A 11 -3.13 -18.95 13.17
N GLU A 12 -2.28 -19.01 14.20
CA GLU A 12 -2.07 -17.95 15.18
C GLU A 12 -1.46 -16.71 14.53
N GLU A 13 -0.46 -16.87 13.65
CA GLU A 13 0.16 -15.76 12.93
C GLU A 13 -0.84 -15.08 11.98
N LEU A 14 -1.68 -15.86 11.29
CA LEU A 14 -2.74 -15.33 10.44
C LEU A 14 -3.80 -14.58 11.26
N ALA A 15 -4.19 -15.11 12.42
CA ALA A 15 -5.15 -14.45 13.30
C ALA A 15 -4.62 -13.11 13.83
N ALA A 16 -3.36 -13.09 14.29
CA ALA A 16 -2.71 -11.88 14.77
C ALA A 16 -2.62 -10.79 13.69
N LEU A 17 -2.21 -11.16 12.47
CA LEU A 17 -2.15 -10.22 11.34
C LEU A 17 -3.54 -9.68 10.98
N THR A 18 -4.54 -10.56 10.96
CA THR A 18 -5.93 -10.18 10.63
C THR A 18 -6.46 -9.17 11.64
N ALA A 19 -6.22 -9.38 12.94
CA ALA A 19 -6.62 -8.44 13.98
C ALA A 19 -6.03 -7.04 13.76
N VAL A 20 -4.73 -6.95 13.43
CA VAL A 20 -4.05 -5.67 13.13
C VAL A 20 -4.66 -4.98 11.91
N VAL A 21 -4.90 -5.72 10.83
CA VAL A 21 -5.52 -5.18 9.60
C VAL A 21 -6.91 -4.62 9.91
N LEU A 22 -7.73 -5.34 10.68
CA LEU A 22 -9.05 -4.88 11.08
C LEU A 22 -8.97 -3.57 11.88
N SER A 23 -8.03 -3.48 12.83
CA SER A 23 -7.81 -2.24 13.60
C SER A 23 -7.42 -1.04 12.73
N LEU A 24 -6.62 -1.25 11.69
CA LEU A 24 -6.22 -0.19 10.75
C LEU A 24 -7.37 0.26 9.85
N THR A 25 -8.18 -0.69 9.34
CA THR A 25 -9.33 -0.34 8.47
C THR A 25 -10.40 0.49 9.19
N GLY A 26 -10.55 0.33 10.50
CA GLY A 26 -11.46 1.15 11.30
C GLY A 26 -11.06 2.63 11.41
N THR A 27 -9.81 2.97 11.12
CA THR A 27 -9.28 4.35 11.21
C THR A 27 -9.32 5.15 9.90
N GLU A 28 -9.61 4.50 8.76
CA GLU A 28 -9.52 5.12 7.43
C GLU A 28 -10.71 6.04 7.07
N ALA A 29 -11.81 5.99 7.82
CA ALA A 29 -13.02 6.78 7.55
C ALA A 29 -12.84 8.30 7.70
N ALA A 30 -11.73 8.79 8.28
CA ALA A 30 -11.54 10.21 8.58
C ALA A 30 -10.69 11.00 7.55
N ALA A 31 -10.13 10.35 6.53
CA ALA A 31 -9.18 11.00 5.61
C ALA A 31 -9.73 11.23 4.19
N ALA A 32 -10.94 11.81 4.07
CA ALA A 32 -11.41 12.38 2.80
C ALA A 32 -10.74 13.76 2.54
N GLY A 33 -9.42 13.79 2.47
CA GLY A 33 -8.64 14.98 2.10
C GLY A 33 -8.57 15.12 0.57
N LYS A 34 -8.98 16.30 0.07
CA LYS A 34 -9.03 16.73 -1.35
C LYS A 34 -7.97 16.08 -2.25
N PRO A 35 -8.30 15.67 -3.50
CA PRO A 35 -7.32 15.09 -4.40
C PRO A 35 -6.24 16.13 -4.72
N THR A 36 -5.05 15.92 -4.17
CA THR A 36 -3.83 16.62 -4.57
C THR A 36 -3.55 16.26 -6.03
N VAL A 37 -3.25 17.28 -6.84
CA VAL A 37 -2.88 17.16 -8.26
C VAL A 37 -1.99 15.93 -8.42
N ARG A 38 -2.49 14.92 -9.15
CA ARG A 38 -1.87 13.60 -9.20
C ARG A 38 -0.56 13.65 -10.00
N HIS A 39 0.50 14.15 -9.36
CA HIS A 39 1.85 14.23 -9.92
C HIS A 39 2.35 12.89 -10.47
N TRP A 40 1.84 11.77 -9.95
CA TRP A 40 2.14 10.44 -10.45
C TRP A 40 1.54 10.16 -11.84
N VAL A 41 0.28 10.58 -12.10
CA VAL A 41 -0.38 10.40 -13.41
C VAL A 41 0.37 11.15 -14.49
N ARG A 42 0.73 12.41 -14.21
CA ARG A 42 1.53 13.22 -15.13
C ARG A 42 2.89 12.57 -15.42
N ARG A 43 3.55 12.00 -14.40
CA ARG A 43 4.84 11.31 -14.57
C ARG A 43 4.74 10.05 -15.44
N GLN A 44 3.69 9.26 -15.25
CA GLN A 44 3.43 8.06 -16.05
C GLN A 44 3.15 8.41 -17.51
N GLN A 45 2.33 9.44 -17.78
CA GLN A 45 2.07 9.95 -19.13
C GLN A 45 3.36 10.41 -19.83
N LEU A 46 4.28 11.01 -19.08
CA LEU A 46 5.58 11.47 -19.58
C LEU A 46 6.67 10.38 -19.63
N ARG A 47 6.35 9.13 -19.26
CA ARG A 47 7.27 7.98 -19.23
C ARG A 47 8.61 8.26 -18.52
N LEU A 48 8.57 9.10 -17.48
CA LEU A 48 9.77 9.45 -16.74
C LEU A 48 10.23 8.27 -15.88
N ALA A 49 11.53 7.97 -15.94
CA ALA A 49 12.13 6.92 -15.11
C ALA A 49 12.00 7.28 -13.61
N PRO A 50 11.80 6.29 -12.72
CA PRO A 50 11.81 6.53 -11.29
C PRO A 50 13.19 7.02 -10.84
N THR A 51 13.22 8.07 -10.01
CA THR A 51 14.47 8.54 -9.41
C THR A 51 14.99 7.49 -8.42
N PRO A 52 16.20 6.93 -8.59
CA PRO A 52 16.74 5.94 -7.68
C PRO A 52 17.04 6.56 -6.31
N GLY A 53 16.89 5.78 -5.24
CA GLY A 53 17.25 6.19 -3.89
C GLY A 53 16.42 5.53 -2.78
N PRO A 54 16.82 5.71 -1.51
CA PRO A 54 16.08 5.19 -0.36
C PRO A 54 14.62 5.68 -0.37
N GLY A 55 13.68 4.74 -0.26
CA GLY A 55 12.25 5.04 -0.30
C GLY A 55 11.65 5.23 -1.70
N ALA A 56 12.42 5.06 -2.78
CA ALA A 56 11.89 5.05 -4.15
C ALA A 56 10.81 3.97 -4.35
N TRP A 57 11.00 2.81 -3.71
CA TRP A 57 10.04 1.69 -3.70
C TRP A 57 8.66 2.05 -3.13
N ARG A 58 8.57 3.05 -2.24
CA ARG A 58 7.28 3.50 -1.70
C ARG A 58 6.41 4.17 -2.77
N ARG A 59 7.03 4.58 -3.89
CA ARG A 59 6.39 5.28 -5.01
C ARG A 59 6.16 4.37 -6.21
N SER A 60 6.79 3.20 -6.28
CA SER A 60 6.46 2.16 -7.24
C SER A 60 5.22 1.42 -6.74
N ARG A 61 4.04 1.79 -7.24
CA ARG A 61 2.91 0.87 -7.22
C ARG A 61 3.04 -0.01 -8.47
N GLY A 62 3.00 -1.33 -8.27
CA GLY A 62 2.96 -2.32 -9.34
C GLY A 62 1.69 -2.22 -10.17
#